data_AF-V6HKE3-F1
#
_entry.id   AF-V6HKE3-F1
#
_cell.length_a   1.000
_cell.length_b   1.000
_cell.length_c   1.000
_cell.angle_alpha   90.00
_cell.angle_beta   90.00
_cell.angle_gamma   90.00
#
_symmetry.space_group_name_H-M   'P 1'
#
loop_
_entity.id
_entity.type
_entity.pdbx_description
1 polymer ?
#
loop_
_entity_poly.entity_id
_entity_poly.type
_entity_poly.pdbx_seq_one_letter_code
_entity_poly.pdbx_strand_id
1 'polypeptide(L)'
;MKKQNFIIHILVFISCSGSDPGSSLRRNTKLEEFNSEFERKIYKVAEGIYSAVGFGIANSILIVGKDGLIIVDTLEDLKSGEEVLAEFRKISDLPIKAIVYTHSHPDHIFGSPAFAISGNPEVFAHETLKTNIERLASETVPIIGSRSARMYGNYLTKEEVVNVGIGPYQGYNSSTKIDYLPPTKTFQEKLSVTIAGVPLELIHAPGETDDQIYVWIPDRKALLVGDNFYKSFPNLYTIRGTWFRSLKKWYRSLDIARALRPEYLVPSHGRPLNGSSGISGILTDYRDAIQFVHDQSLRGINRGFNPDDLVEYVKLPKHLASSPYLQEVYGKVSWSVRSMFNGNLGWFTGDSADLQPLSRNEQAKLVSDLAGGEEKLLAFAESKLEQKKYQSALQLTGYVLRINPGNKKAKEIRIRSLREFGLKENNANARHYYLTEASEIRDGFVAKFQVKPNPPLLRRYPLSIFFDNLAINLDPVASAKIDGKVSFKFKDTGEEFTIHLRKGIAEITPKLASDPNILVYLNSQDWKEMLLRIRNPVLTLRGFEYKKGNLLEFAKFLGNFSPMEPVLPYLGDN
;
A
#
# COMPACT_ATOMS: atom_id res chain seq x y z
N MET A 1 52.22 -29.26 -60.31
CA MET A 1 52.82 -29.91 -59.12
C MET A 1 53.06 -28.86 -58.05
N LYS A 2 52.69 -29.21 -56.80
CA LYS A 2 53.02 -28.59 -55.50
C LYS A 2 52.24 -27.35 -55.03
N LYS A 3 51.54 -27.60 -53.92
CA LYS A 3 50.88 -26.71 -52.96
C LYS A 3 51.88 -25.78 -52.27
N GLN A 4 51.44 -24.58 -51.88
CA GLN A 4 51.90 -23.92 -50.66
C GLN A 4 50.73 -23.12 -50.05
N ASN A 5 50.44 -23.43 -48.79
CA ASN A 5 49.41 -22.78 -47.97
C ASN A 5 49.90 -21.39 -47.54
N PHE A 6 49.05 -20.38 -47.62
CA PHE A 6 49.20 -19.15 -46.84
C PHE A 6 47.89 -18.86 -46.10
N ILE A 7 48.02 -18.68 -44.79
CA ILE A 7 46.95 -18.41 -43.83
C ILE A 7 46.45 -16.98 -44.06
N ILE A 8 45.15 -16.80 -44.30
CA ILE A 8 44.48 -15.51 -44.38
C ILE A 8 43.96 -15.16 -42.98
N HIS A 9 44.51 -14.11 -42.36
CA HIS A 9 43.88 -13.47 -41.20
C HIS A 9 42.74 -12.58 -41.69
N ILE A 10 41.51 -12.97 -41.34
CA ILE A 10 40.30 -12.16 -41.51
C ILE A 10 40.29 -11.08 -40.41
N LEU A 11 40.53 -9.83 -40.78
CA LEU A 11 40.25 -8.65 -39.96
C LEU A 11 38.76 -8.34 -40.06
N VAL A 12 38.03 -8.62 -38.98
CA VAL A 12 36.63 -8.27 -38.80
C VAL A 12 36.53 -6.79 -38.45
N PHE A 13 35.82 -6.01 -39.28
CA PHE A 13 35.36 -4.67 -38.93
C PHE A 13 34.32 -4.77 -37.82
N ILE A 14 34.69 -4.40 -36.60
CA ILE A 14 33.77 -4.24 -35.47
C ILE A 14 33.09 -2.87 -35.63
N SER A 15 31.80 -2.92 -35.96
CA SER A 15 30.86 -1.83 -35.79
C SER A 15 30.82 -1.43 -34.30
N CYS A 16 31.32 -0.23 -33.99
CA CYS A 16 31.14 0.37 -32.67
C CYS A 16 29.69 0.87 -32.55
N SER A 17 28.83 0.06 -31.93
CA SER A 17 27.61 0.56 -31.31
C SER A 17 28.00 1.53 -30.19
N GLY A 18 27.51 2.76 -30.27
CA GLY A 18 27.68 3.77 -29.24
C GLY A 18 27.11 3.25 -27.92
N SER A 19 28.00 2.99 -26.96
CA SER A 19 27.64 2.83 -25.56
C SER A 19 27.41 4.22 -24.97
N ASP A 20 26.24 4.40 -24.37
CA ASP A 20 25.85 5.59 -23.61
C ASP A 20 26.75 5.72 -22.36
N PRO A 21 27.67 6.70 -22.28
CA PRO A 21 28.58 6.81 -21.15
C PRO A 21 27.92 7.69 -20.08
N GLY A 22 27.04 7.11 -19.25
CA GLY A 22 26.35 7.92 -18.24
C GLY A 22 25.29 7.30 -17.34
N SER A 23 25.39 6.04 -16.91
CA SER A 23 24.52 5.53 -15.83
C SER A 23 25.26 4.71 -14.78
N SER A 24 26.34 5.27 -14.21
CA SER A 24 26.63 4.88 -12.82
C SER A 24 25.50 5.43 -11.97
N LEU A 25 24.52 4.58 -11.63
CA LEU A 25 23.48 4.90 -10.65
C LEU A 25 24.21 5.48 -9.42
N ARG A 26 23.97 6.78 -9.13
CA ARG A 26 24.55 7.40 -7.94
C ARG A 26 24.07 6.61 -6.73
N ARG A 27 25.01 5.97 -6.04
CA ARG A 27 24.73 5.17 -4.83
C ARG A 27 24.03 6.03 -3.79
N ASN A 28 22.87 5.57 -3.32
CA ASN A 28 22.23 6.17 -2.16
C ASN A 28 22.73 5.43 -0.92
N THR A 29 23.80 5.94 -0.32
CA THR A 29 24.51 5.24 0.76
C THR A 29 23.63 4.96 1.96
N LYS A 30 22.71 5.86 2.32
CA LYS A 30 21.83 5.68 3.50
C LYS A 30 20.77 4.59 3.30
N LEU A 31 20.15 4.56 2.12
CA LEU A 31 19.15 3.53 1.83
C LEU A 31 19.82 2.17 1.61
N GLU A 32 21.01 2.14 0.99
CA GLU A 32 21.82 0.94 0.81
C GLU A 32 22.29 0.34 2.14
N GLU A 33 22.70 1.15 3.11
CA GLU A 33 23.06 0.70 4.47
C GLU A 33 21.92 -0.10 5.13
N PHE A 34 20.67 0.28 4.83
CA PHE A 34 19.46 -0.37 5.32
C PHE A 34 19.22 -1.76 4.73
N ASN A 35 19.85 -2.13 3.62
CA ASN A 35 19.75 -3.49 3.06
C ASN A 35 20.23 -4.56 4.05
N SER A 36 21.15 -4.21 4.96
CA SER A 36 21.59 -5.12 6.01
C SER A 36 20.42 -5.56 6.90
N GLU A 37 19.44 -4.69 7.18
CA GLU A 37 18.27 -5.03 7.98
C GLU A 37 17.34 -6.06 7.31
N PHE A 38 17.48 -6.27 6.00
CA PHE A 38 16.63 -7.14 5.19
C PHE A 38 17.38 -8.33 4.59
N GLU A 39 18.55 -8.67 5.13
CA GLU A 39 19.31 -9.84 4.71
C GLU A 39 18.45 -11.10 4.84
N ARG A 40 18.27 -11.81 3.71
CA ARG A 40 17.47 -13.02 3.62
C ARG A 40 18.05 -14.13 4.51
N LYS A 41 17.47 -14.31 5.71
CA LYS A 41 18.00 -15.20 6.74
C LYS A 41 16.95 -15.58 7.78
N ILE A 42 17.08 -16.78 8.36
CA ILE A 42 16.36 -17.19 9.55
C ILE A 42 17.17 -16.82 10.80
N TYR A 43 16.65 -15.88 11.60
CA TYR A 43 17.26 -15.45 12.85
C TYR A 43 16.69 -16.28 14.01
N LYS A 44 17.53 -17.02 14.73
CA LYS A 44 17.15 -17.60 16.02
C LYS A 44 17.08 -16.48 17.06
N VAL A 45 15.87 -16.14 17.50
CA VAL A 45 15.61 -15.02 18.41
C VAL A 45 15.85 -15.45 19.86
N ALA A 46 15.11 -16.49 20.28
CA ALA A 46 15.16 -17.08 21.59
C ALA A 46 14.97 -18.60 21.44
N GLU A 47 14.91 -19.33 22.56
CA GLU A 47 14.62 -20.76 22.51
C GLU A 47 13.26 -21.02 21.82
N GLY A 48 13.29 -21.81 20.74
CA GLY A 48 12.09 -22.13 19.97
C GLY A 48 11.41 -20.93 19.29
N ILE A 49 12.08 -19.79 19.08
CA ILE A 49 11.54 -18.64 18.34
C ILE A 49 12.51 -18.27 17.21
N TYR A 50 12.00 -18.20 15.98
CA TYR A 50 12.78 -17.91 14.79
C TYR A 50 12.07 -16.88 13.91
N SER A 51 12.79 -15.87 13.41
CA SER A 51 12.25 -14.85 12.50
C SER A 51 12.84 -15.02 11.11
N ALA A 52 12.02 -15.28 10.10
CA ALA A 52 12.41 -15.26 8.70
C ALA A 52 12.38 -13.82 8.19
N VAL A 53 13.56 -13.25 7.96
CA VAL A 53 13.73 -11.86 7.50
C VAL A 53 14.20 -11.87 6.05
N GLY A 54 13.73 -10.93 5.23
CA GLY A 54 14.19 -10.74 3.85
C GLY A 54 13.62 -11.69 2.81
N PHE A 55 12.58 -12.45 3.15
CA PHE A 55 11.85 -13.32 2.21
C PHE A 55 10.68 -12.62 1.51
N GLY A 56 10.20 -11.53 2.11
CA GLY A 56 9.20 -10.61 1.60
C GLY A 56 9.40 -9.25 2.23
N ILE A 57 8.48 -8.31 2.02
CA ILE A 57 8.50 -7.02 2.72
C ILE A 57 8.39 -7.19 4.23
N ALA A 58 7.52 -8.10 4.70
CA ALA A 58 7.38 -8.48 6.09
C ALA A 58 8.23 -9.71 6.44
N ASN A 59 8.27 -9.99 7.73
CA ASN A 59 8.81 -11.19 8.31
C ASN A 59 7.69 -12.22 8.51
N SER A 60 8.07 -13.49 8.59
CA SER A 60 7.23 -14.53 9.19
C SER A 60 7.99 -15.13 10.36
N ILE A 61 7.30 -15.39 11.47
CA ILE A 61 7.92 -15.84 12.72
C ILE A 61 7.42 -17.24 13.05
N LEU A 62 8.36 -18.15 13.28
CA LEU A 62 8.13 -19.52 13.73
C LEU A 62 8.31 -19.61 15.24
N ILE A 63 7.30 -20.14 15.93
CA ILE A 63 7.39 -20.57 17.32
C ILE A 63 7.26 -22.09 17.37
N VAL A 64 8.29 -22.74 17.90
CA VAL A 64 8.33 -24.19 18.12
C VAL A 64 7.76 -24.51 19.50
N GLY A 65 6.70 -25.31 19.52
CA GLY A 65 6.07 -25.87 20.71
C GLY A 65 6.46 -27.33 20.95
N LYS A 66 5.77 -27.98 21.88
CA LYS A 66 5.99 -29.37 22.30
C LYS A 66 5.56 -30.38 21.23
N ASP A 67 4.42 -30.16 20.59
CA ASP A 67 3.79 -31.08 19.63
C ASP A 67 3.30 -30.38 18.35
N GLY A 68 3.74 -29.14 18.12
CA GLY A 68 3.31 -28.35 16.98
C GLY A 68 4.06 -27.03 16.79
N LEU A 69 3.86 -26.44 15.62
CA LEU A 69 4.39 -25.13 15.24
C LEU A 69 3.28 -24.07 15.26
N ILE A 70 3.64 -22.85 15.65
CA ILE A 70 2.80 -21.66 15.53
C ILE A 70 3.52 -20.70 14.60
N ILE A 71 2.80 -20.18 13.60
CA ILE A 71 3.30 -19.19 12.65
C ILE A 71 2.69 -17.84 13.00
N VAL A 72 3.50 -16.80 13.13
CA VAL A 72 3.03 -15.42 13.30
C VAL A 72 3.40 -14.63 12.06
N ASP A 73 2.37 -14.10 11.39
CA ASP A 73 2.43 -13.51 10.05
C ASP A 73 2.96 -14.45 8.95
N THR A 74 2.53 -14.21 7.72
CA THR A 74 2.60 -15.20 6.63
C THR A 74 3.08 -14.65 5.30
N LEU A 75 3.61 -13.43 5.27
CA LEU A 75 4.13 -12.77 4.07
C LEU A 75 3.03 -12.36 3.06
N GLU A 76 3.45 -11.74 1.97
CA GLU A 76 2.60 -10.97 1.06
C GLU A 76 1.95 -11.78 -0.07
N ASP A 77 2.41 -13.01 -0.31
CA ASP A 77 1.85 -13.89 -1.33
C ASP A 77 2.20 -15.37 -1.06
N LEU A 78 1.52 -16.26 -1.79
CA LEU A 78 1.68 -17.71 -1.66
C LEU A 78 3.14 -18.16 -1.86
N LYS A 79 3.85 -17.56 -2.82
CA LYS A 79 5.22 -17.98 -3.17
C LYS A 79 6.17 -17.65 -2.02
N SER A 80 6.09 -16.44 -1.48
CA SER A 80 6.88 -16.05 -0.31
C SER A 80 6.59 -16.97 0.89
N GLY A 81 5.31 -17.28 1.13
CA GLY A 81 4.90 -18.22 2.18
C GLY A 81 5.48 -19.63 2.01
N GLU A 82 5.46 -20.17 0.78
CA GLU A 82 6.06 -21.48 0.44
C GLU A 82 7.58 -21.48 0.64
N GLU A 83 8.27 -20.41 0.22
CA GLU A 83 9.71 -20.27 0.39
C GLU A 83 10.12 -20.25 1.87
N VAL A 84 9.39 -19.52 2.74
CA VAL A 84 9.68 -19.52 4.18
C VAL A 84 9.29 -20.82 4.85
N LEU A 85 8.16 -21.43 4.46
CA LEU A 85 7.79 -22.74 5.00
C LEU A 85 8.89 -23.76 4.76
N ALA A 86 9.52 -23.77 3.57
CA ALA A 86 10.64 -24.65 3.28
C ALA A 86 11.84 -24.44 4.22
N GLU A 87 12.14 -23.20 4.60
CA GLU A 87 13.20 -22.90 5.58
C GLU A 87 12.80 -23.31 7.00
N PHE A 88 11.55 -23.08 7.40
CA PHE A 88 11.03 -23.52 8.70
C PHE A 88 11.02 -25.04 8.85
N ARG A 89 10.80 -25.79 7.78
CA ARG A 89 10.89 -27.26 7.79
C ARG A 89 12.30 -27.78 8.05
N LYS A 90 13.35 -27.02 7.73
CA LYS A 90 14.73 -27.38 8.13
C LYS A 90 14.95 -27.29 9.64
N ILE A 91 14.07 -26.61 10.37
CA ILE A 91 14.13 -26.45 11.83
C ILE A 91 13.26 -27.51 12.51
N SER A 92 12.06 -27.77 12.00
CA SER A 92 11.12 -28.72 12.60
C SER A 92 10.09 -29.27 11.63
N ASP A 93 9.85 -30.58 11.72
CA ASP A 93 8.80 -31.30 10.98
C ASP A 93 7.47 -31.41 11.76
N LEU A 94 7.36 -30.77 12.94
CA LEU A 94 6.11 -30.79 13.71
C LEU A 94 4.94 -30.20 12.91
N PRO A 95 3.70 -30.68 13.12
CA PRO A 95 2.53 -30.14 12.43
C PRO A 95 2.31 -28.67 12.77
N ILE A 96 1.89 -27.86 11.80
CA ILE A 96 1.48 -26.47 12.06
C ILE A 96 0.11 -26.52 12.73
N LYS A 97 0.04 -26.06 13.98
CA LYS A 97 -1.19 -26.08 14.80
C LYS A 97 -1.93 -24.76 14.75
N ALA A 98 -1.21 -23.65 14.58
CA ALA A 98 -1.82 -22.33 14.53
C ALA A 98 -1.09 -21.34 13.63
N ILE A 99 -1.86 -20.37 13.16
CA ILE A 99 -1.39 -19.13 12.55
C ILE A 99 -1.95 -17.98 13.39
N VAL A 100 -1.13 -16.97 13.66
CA VAL A 100 -1.55 -15.73 14.32
C VAL A 100 -1.28 -14.59 13.36
N TYR A 101 -2.30 -13.84 12.96
CA TYR A 101 -2.13 -12.59 12.23
C TYR A 101 -1.94 -11.45 13.21
N THR A 102 -0.87 -10.69 13.06
CA THR A 102 -0.68 -9.47 13.85
C THR A 102 -1.68 -8.41 13.44
N HIS A 103 -2.00 -8.29 12.15
CA HIS A 103 -3.01 -7.37 11.62
C HIS A 103 -3.36 -7.65 10.14
N SER A 104 -4.33 -6.92 9.60
CA SER A 104 -4.96 -7.16 8.29
C SER A 104 -4.15 -6.76 7.06
N HIS A 105 -2.93 -6.25 7.20
CA HIS A 105 -2.18 -5.80 6.03
C HIS A 105 -1.79 -6.97 5.11
N PRO A 106 -1.80 -6.77 3.77
CA PRO A 106 -1.50 -7.82 2.78
C PRO A 106 -0.26 -8.66 3.08
N ASP A 107 0.82 -8.00 3.48
CA ASP A 107 2.12 -8.57 3.77
C ASP A 107 2.20 -9.43 5.03
N HIS A 108 1.12 -9.50 5.80
CA HIS A 108 1.05 -10.32 7.01
C HIS A 108 0.15 -11.54 6.82
N ILE A 109 -0.78 -11.50 5.86
CA ILE A 109 -1.88 -12.48 5.77
C ILE A 109 -1.91 -13.28 4.45
N PHE A 110 -1.34 -12.76 3.36
CA PHE A 110 -1.59 -13.28 2.02
C PHE A 110 -0.75 -14.49 1.59
N GLY A 111 0.28 -14.87 2.34
CA GLY A 111 0.98 -16.14 2.15
C GLY A 111 0.48 -17.29 3.03
N SER A 112 -0.56 -17.05 3.85
CA SER A 112 -1.08 -18.06 4.78
C SER A 112 -1.54 -19.40 4.19
N PRO A 113 -2.04 -19.51 2.94
CA PRO A 113 -2.40 -20.82 2.39
C PRO A 113 -1.22 -21.80 2.29
N ALA A 114 0.02 -21.29 2.17
CA ALA A 114 1.22 -22.14 2.18
C ALA A 114 1.30 -23.01 3.44
N PHE A 115 0.83 -22.48 4.58
CA PHE A 115 0.93 -23.12 5.89
C PHE A 115 -0.23 -24.08 6.21
N ALA A 116 -1.23 -24.21 5.31
CA ALA A 116 -2.38 -25.10 5.44
C ALA A 116 -2.42 -26.24 4.40
N ILE A 117 -1.33 -26.46 3.66
CA ILE A 117 -1.27 -27.55 2.65
C ILE A 117 -1.37 -28.93 3.32
N SER A 118 -0.78 -29.10 4.50
CA SER A 118 -0.68 -30.39 5.20
C SER A 118 -1.64 -30.53 6.39
N GLY A 119 -2.57 -29.60 6.58
CA GLY A 119 -3.49 -29.60 7.71
C GLY A 119 -4.37 -28.35 7.80
N ASN A 120 -5.19 -28.26 8.84
CA ASN A 120 -6.09 -27.13 9.06
C ASN A 120 -5.73 -26.41 10.36
N PRO A 121 -4.72 -25.50 10.35
CA PRO A 121 -4.30 -24.79 11.56
C PRO A 121 -5.40 -23.87 12.08
N GLU A 122 -5.46 -23.66 13.39
CA GLU A 122 -6.30 -22.62 13.98
C GLU A 122 -5.73 -21.24 13.63
N VAL A 123 -6.58 -20.32 13.17
CA VAL A 123 -6.17 -18.98 12.77
C VAL A 123 -6.68 -17.96 13.79
N PHE A 124 -5.75 -17.28 14.46
CA PHE A 124 -6.03 -16.28 15.49
C PHE A 124 -5.84 -14.87 14.92
N ALA A 125 -6.77 -13.97 15.22
CA ALA A 125 -6.68 -12.56 14.87
C ALA A 125 -7.55 -11.70 15.80
N HIS A 126 -7.41 -10.39 15.74
CA HIS A 126 -8.39 -9.48 16.33
C HIS A 126 -9.74 -9.58 15.59
N GLU A 127 -10.86 -9.33 16.28
CA GLU A 127 -12.21 -9.48 15.70
C GLU A 127 -12.46 -8.56 14.50
N THR A 128 -11.80 -7.40 14.45
CA THR A 128 -11.98 -6.42 13.37
C THR A 128 -11.11 -6.68 12.14
N LEU A 129 -10.26 -7.72 12.14
CA LEU A 129 -9.40 -8.08 11.00
C LEU A 129 -10.21 -8.21 9.71
N LYS A 130 -11.36 -8.91 9.75
CA LYS A 130 -12.22 -9.11 8.57
C LYS A 130 -12.69 -7.77 7.99
N THR A 131 -13.18 -6.86 8.84
CA THR A 131 -13.64 -5.53 8.42
C THR A 131 -12.50 -4.71 7.81
N ASN A 132 -11.27 -4.83 8.33
CA ASN A 132 -10.12 -4.14 7.74
C ASN A 132 -9.64 -4.77 6.43
N ILE A 133 -9.77 -6.09 6.24
CA ILE A 133 -9.54 -6.73 4.94
C ILE A 133 -10.59 -6.25 3.92
N GLU A 134 -11.86 -6.15 4.32
CA GLU A 134 -12.93 -5.65 3.45
C GLU A 134 -12.65 -4.22 2.94
N ARG A 135 -12.00 -3.37 3.74
CA ARG A 135 -11.53 -2.03 3.32
C ARG A 135 -10.51 -2.07 2.18
N LEU A 136 -9.75 -3.16 2.03
CA LEU A 136 -8.82 -3.35 0.90
C LEU A 136 -9.55 -3.51 -0.44
N ALA A 137 -10.87 -3.72 -0.42
CA ALA A 137 -11.75 -3.74 -1.59
C ALA A 137 -12.65 -2.50 -1.71
N SER A 138 -12.32 -1.41 -1.00
CA SER A 138 -13.11 -0.16 -1.00
C SER A 138 -13.15 0.56 -2.36
N GLU A 139 -14.01 1.56 -2.44
CA GLU A 139 -14.29 2.41 -3.60
C GLU A 139 -13.05 3.14 -4.14
N THR A 140 -12.03 3.33 -3.29
CA THR A 140 -10.79 4.05 -3.64
C THR A 140 -9.66 3.14 -4.10
N VAL A 141 -9.91 1.83 -4.25
CA VAL A 141 -8.92 0.84 -4.67
C VAL A 141 -8.18 1.19 -5.97
N PRO A 142 -8.83 1.70 -7.04
CA PRO A 142 -8.11 2.03 -8.28
C PRO A 142 -6.99 3.06 -8.06
N ILE A 143 -7.29 4.14 -7.30
CA ILE A 143 -6.30 5.18 -7.04
C ILE A 143 -5.27 4.75 -5.98
N ILE A 144 -5.69 4.05 -4.91
CA ILE A 144 -4.75 3.50 -3.93
C ILE A 144 -3.80 2.51 -4.60
N GLY A 145 -4.29 1.66 -5.50
CA GLY A 145 -3.48 0.71 -6.26
C GLY A 145 -2.46 1.39 -7.16
N SER A 146 -2.87 2.43 -7.89
CA SER A 146 -1.96 3.25 -8.70
C SER A 146 -0.87 3.93 -7.85
N ARG A 147 -1.24 4.52 -6.71
CA ARG A 147 -0.27 5.16 -5.81
C ARG A 147 0.63 4.16 -5.09
N SER A 148 0.13 2.96 -4.79
CA SER A 148 0.91 1.86 -4.22
C SER A 148 1.97 1.36 -5.20
N ALA A 149 1.61 1.16 -6.48
CA ALA A 149 2.55 0.75 -7.51
C ALA A 149 3.73 1.74 -7.68
N ARG A 150 3.48 3.05 -7.50
CA ARG A 150 4.52 4.08 -7.45
C ARG A 150 5.36 4.02 -6.19
N MET A 151 4.71 3.95 -5.02
CA MET A 151 5.36 3.91 -3.70
C MET A 151 6.31 2.72 -3.55
N TYR A 152 5.91 1.54 -4.03
CA TYR A 152 6.72 0.32 -3.92
C TYR A 152 7.63 0.07 -5.12
N GLY A 153 7.56 0.91 -6.15
CA GLY A 153 8.46 0.84 -7.31
C GLY A 153 8.21 -0.37 -8.22
N ASN A 154 6.96 -0.84 -8.35
CA ASN A 154 6.62 -2.06 -9.11
C ASN A 154 6.95 -1.96 -10.62
N TYR A 155 7.18 -0.75 -11.12
CA TYR A 155 7.55 -0.46 -12.51
C TYR A 155 9.02 -0.08 -12.68
N LEU A 156 9.81 -0.09 -11.61
CA LEU A 156 11.24 0.19 -11.64
C LEU A 156 12.04 -1.09 -11.83
N THR A 157 13.28 -0.95 -12.34
CA THR A 157 14.18 -2.11 -12.42
C THR A 157 14.66 -2.51 -11.03
N LYS A 158 15.18 -3.74 -10.89
CA LYS A 158 15.74 -4.22 -9.61
C LYS A 158 16.88 -3.35 -9.11
N GLU A 159 17.63 -2.73 -10.01
CA GLU A 159 18.75 -1.84 -9.68
C GLU A 159 18.27 -0.45 -9.22
N GLU A 160 17.09 -0.01 -9.69
CA GLU A 160 16.46 1.24 -9.26
C GLU A 160 15.76 1.10 -7.89
N VAL A 161 15.22 -0.09 -7.59
CA VAL A 161 14.65 -0.46 -6.28
C VAL A 161 15.76 -0.93 -5.34
N VAL A 162 16.25 -0.02 -4.49
CA VAL A 162 17.28 -0.34 -3.49
C VAL A 162 16.70 -1.25 -2.40
N ASN A 163 15.60 -0.79 -1.78
CA ASN A 163 14.71 -1.51 -0.88
C ASN A 163 13.44 -0.67 -0.68
N VAL A 164 12.44 -1.17 0.05
CA VAL A 164 11.17 -0.46 0.33
C VAL A 164 11.11 0.16 1.73
N GLY A 165 12.26 0.40 2.37
CA GLY A 165 12.40 1.09 3.66
C GLY A 165 12.11 0.23 4.91
N ILE A 166 11.24 -0.77 4.79
CA ILE A 166 10.92 -1.76 5.83
C ILE A 166 11.07 -3.22 5.36
N GLY A 167 11.52 -3.42 4.13
CA GLY A 167 11.76 -4.73 3.53
C GLY A 167 12.53 -4.60 2.22
N PRO A 168 12.96 -5.72 1.62
CA PRO A 168 13.80 -5.72 0.42
C PRO A 168 13.03 -5.33 -0.85
N TYR A 169 11.80 -5.80 -1.03
CA TYR A 169 10.98 -5.50 -2.21
C TYR A 169 9.50 -5.85 -1.98
N GLN A 170 8.59 -5.31 -2.80
CA GLN A 170 7.20 -5.75 -2.91
C GLN A 170 6.82 -5.86 -4.40
N GLY A 171 7.25 -6.93 -5.06
CA GLY A 171 7.22 -7.09 -6.52
C GLY A 171 5.93 -7.69 -7.07
N TYR A 172 4.80 -7.14 -6.65
CA TYR A 172 3.48 -7.56 -7.13
C TYR A 172 3.32 -7.32 -8.63
N ASN A 173 2.97 -8.40 -9.32
CA ASN A 173 2.75 -8.44 -10.77
C ASN A 173 1.52 -9.30 -11.08
N SER A 174 1.19 -9.45 -12.38
CA SER A 174 0.00 -10.21 -12.81
C SER A 174 0.02 -11.70 -12.47
N SER A 175 1.17 -12.28 -12.15
CA SER A 175 1.31 -13.70 -11.78
C SER A 175 1.26 -13.94 -10.26
N THR A 176 1.32 -12.87 -9.46
CA THR A 176 1.27 -12.96 -8.00
C THR A 176 -0.06 -13.58 -7.55
N LYS A 177 0.01 -14.57 -6.64
CA LYS A 177 -1.14 -15.24 -6.06
C LYS A 177 -1.31 -14.82 -4.60
N ILE A 178 -2.38 -14.09 -4.33
CA ILE A 178 -2.75 -13.65 -2.98
C ILE A 178 -3.97 -14.41 -2.48
N ASP A 179 -3.95 -14.81 -1.22
CA ASP A 179 -5.11 -15.37 -0.53
C ASP A 179 -4.88 -15.38 0.98
N TYR A 180 -5.92 -15.39 1.80
CA TYR A 180 -5.74 -15.55 3.26
C TYR A 180 -6.59 -16.67 3.83
N LEU A 181 -6.21 -17.26 4.96
CA LEU A 181 -7.08 -18.17 5.71
C LEU A 181 -7.98 -17.37 6.65
N PRO A 182 -9.32 -17.53 6.63
CA PRO A 182 -10.18 -16.82 7.57
C PRO A 182 -9.81 -17.12 9.04
N PRO A 183 -9.85 -16.13 9.94
CA PRO A 183 -9.72 -16.39 11.37
C PRO A 183 -10.75 -17.40 11.85
N THR A 184 -10.29 -18.42 12.58
CA THR A 184 -11.14 -19.40 13.26
C THR A 184 -11.38 -19.03 14.72
N LYS A 185 -10.51 -18.21 15.30
CA LYS A 185 -10.61 -17.66 16.65
C LYS A 185 -10.31 -16.16 16.64
N THR A 186 -11.22 -15.38 17.19
CA THR A 186 -11.05 -13.93 17.33
C THR A 186 -11.16 -13.49 18.78
N PHE A 187 -10.63 -12.31 19.07
CA PHE A 187 -10.73 -11.66 20.39
C PHE A 187 -10.80 -10.13 20.24
N GLN A 188 -11.21 -9.47 21.32
CA GLN A 188 -11.29 -8.00 21.40
C GLN A 188 -10.03 -7.46 22.07
N GLU A 189 -9.97 -7.45 23.40
CA GLU A 189 -8.88 -6.77 24.13
C GLU A 189 -7.65 -7.65 24.38
N LYS A 190 -7.85 -8.85 24.92
CA LYS A 190 -6.77 -9.77 25.27
C LYS A 190 -7.25 -11.22 25.23
N LEU A 191 -6.38 -12.13 24.80
CA LEU A 191 -6.59 -13.58 24.85
C LEU A 191 -5.33 -14.27 25.40
N SER A 192 -5.45 -14.91 26.56
CA SER A 192 -4.43 -15.84 27.07
C SER A 192 -4.75 -17.24 26.57
N VAL A 193 -3.81 -17.87 25.87
CA VAL A 193 -4.01 -19.17 25.23
C VAL A 193 -2.73 -20.00 25.26
N THR A 194 -2.86 -21.32 25.42
CA THR A 194 -1.74 -22.25 25.24
C THR A 194 -1.92 -22.98 23.92
N ILE A 195 -0.95 -22.84 23.01
CA ILE A 195 -0.95 -23.50 21.71
C ILE A 195 0.29 -24.37 21.61
N ALA A 196 0.12 -25.65 21.25
CA ALA A 196 1.22 -26.61 21.17
C ALA A 196 2.13 -26.63 22.43
N GLY A 197 1.54 -26.43 23.61
CA GLY A 197 2.27 -26.34 24.89
C GLY A 197 3.02 -25.02 25.15
N VAL A 198 2.89 -24.00 24.30
CA VAL A 198 3.47 -22.67 24.50
C VAL A 198 2.41 -21.70 25.04
N PRO A 199 2.59 -21.10 26.23
CA PRO A 199 1.70 -20.06 26.72
C PRO A 199 1.93 -18.74 25.96
N LEU A 200 0.85 -18.20 25.39
CA LEU A 200 0.82 -16.94 24.66
C LEU A 200 -0.20 -15.98 25.29
N GLU A 201 0.10 -14.69 25.23
CA GLU A 201 -0.90 -13.64 25.39
C GLU A 201 -1.01 -12.85 24.10
N LEU A 202 -2.19 -12.88 23.47
CA LEU A 202 -2.54 -12.02 22.35
C LEU A 202 -3.16 -10.74 22.93
N ILE A 203 -2.59 -9.58 22.63
CA ILE A 203 -2.97 -8.30 23.25
C ILE A 203 -3.33 -7.31 22.15
N HIS A 204 -4.51 -6.70 22.21
CA HIS A 204 -4.87 -5.64 21.29
C HIS A 204 -4.00 -4.41 21.51
N ALA A 205 -3.36 -3.96 20.43
CA ALA A 205 -2.35 -2.93 20.43
C ALA A 205 -2.48 -2.12 19.13
N PRO A 206 -3.54 -1.29 18.99
CA PRO A 206 -3.79 -0.53 17.76
C PRO A 206 -2.66 0.47 17.45
N GLY A 207 -2.33 0.63 16.17
CA GLY A 207 -1.31 1.57 15.70
C GLY A 207 -1.31 1.75 14.19
N GLU A 208 -0.50 0.97 13.45
CA GLU A 208 -0.47 1.01 11.97
C GLU A 208 -1.87 0.70 11.39
N THR A 209 -2.59 -0.24 12.03
CA THR A 209 -4.02 -0.48 11.84
C THR A 209 -4.76 -0.58 13.19
N ASP A 210 -6.09 -0.47 13.15
CA ASP A 210 -6.93 -0.57 14.35
C ASP A 210 -7.07 -2.02 14.88
N ASP A 211 -6.85 -3.04 14.06
CA ASP A 211 -6.96 -4.47 14.42
C ASP A 211 -5.65 -5.08 14.92
N GLN A 212 -4.61 -4.26 15.07
CA GLN A 212 -3.28 -4.77 15.36
C GLN A 212 -3.15 -5.35 16.77
N ILE A 213 -2.40 -6.44 16.87
CA ILE A 213 -2.15 -7.17 18.12
C ILE A 213 -0.66 -7.39 18.37
N TYR A 214 -0.32 -7.60 19.64
CA TYR A 214 0.95 -8.16 20.07
C TYR A 214 0.80 -9.64 20.39
N VAL A 215 1.87 -10.41 20.18
CA VAL A 215 2.02 -11.77 20.68
C VAL A 215 3.11 -11.78 21.74
N TRP A 216 2.71 -11.92 23.00
CA TRP A 216 3.62 -11.96 24.14
C TRP A 216 3.82 -13.41 24.61
N ILE A 217 5.08 -13.79 24.83
CA ILE A 217 5.48 -15.13 25.30
C ILE A 217 6.17 -14.96 26.66
N PRO A 218 5.42 -15.04 27.78
CA PRO A 218 5.92 -14.65 29.09
C PRO A 218 7.19 -15.39 29.52
N ASP A 219 7.21 -16.71 29.37
CA ASP A 219 8.31 -17.58 29.83
C ASP A 219 9.63 -17.30 29.10
N ARG A 220 9.53 -16.80 27.86
CA ARG A 220 10.69 -16.47 27.01
C ARG A 220 10.97 -14.97 26.98
N LYS A 221 10.15 -14.16 27.65
CA LYS A 221 10.15 -12.70 27.63
C LYS A 221 10.28 -12.11 26.21
N ALA A 222 9.60 -12.73 25.25
CA ALA A 222 9.66 -12.36 23.85
C ALA A 222 8.35 -11.71 23.41
N LEU A 223 8.45 -10.51 22.83
CA LEU A 223 7.32 -9.74 22.34
C LEU A 223 7.40 -9.59 20.83
N LEU A 224 6.42 -10.15 20.12
CA LEU A 224 6.21 -9.89 18.70
C LEU A 224 5.25 -8.70 18.58
N VAL A 225 5.70 -7.62 17.94
CA VAL A 225 5.06 -6.30 18.00
C VAL A 225 4.28 -5.89 16.74
N GLY A 226 4.21 -6.76 15.75
CA GLY A 226 3.67 -6.40 14.43
C GLY A 226 4.40 -5.18 13.88
N ASP A 227 3.63 -4.22 13.37
CA ASP A 227 4.09 -2.99 12.73
C ASP A 227 4.14 -1.79 13.67
N ASN A 228 3.91 -1.99 14.98
CA ASN A 228 3.97 -0.88 15.93
C ASN A 228 5.41 -0.44 16.19
N PHE A 229 6.36 -1.28 15.80
CA PHE A 229 7.78 -0.99 15.83
C PHE A 229 8.48 -1.72 14.67
N TYR A 230 9.33 -0.98 13.97
CA TYR A 230 10.36 -1.46 13.06
C TYR A 230 11.45 -0.39 13.03
N LYS A 231 12.64 -0.72 12.50
CA LYS A 231 13.78 0.21 12.49
C LYS A 231 13.60 1.30 11.43
N SER A 232 12.66 2.21 11.60
CA SER A 232 12.43 3.37 10.72
C SER A 232 11.46 4.31 11.42
N PHE A 233 11.47 5.59 11.07
CA PHE A 233 10.41 6.49 11.51
C PHE A 233 9.04 5.88 11.13
N PRO A 234 8.10 5.74 12.09
CA PRO A 234 6.84 5.05 11.86
C PRO A 234 6.05 5.72 10.76
N ASN A 235 5.37 4.91 9.95
CA ASN A 235 4.53 5.41 8.87
C ASN A 235 3.22 5.96 9.42
N LEU A 236 3.24 7.07 10.14
CA LEU A 236 2.03 7.64 10.75
C LEU A 236 1.00 8.11 9.69
N TYR A 237 1.41 8.20 8.43
CA TYR A 237 0.55 8.28 7.25
C TYR A 237 1.28 7.77 6.00
N THR A 238 0.63 6.87 5.26
CA THR A 238 1.17 6.34 4.01
C THR A 238 0.78 7.18 2.79
N ILE A 239 1.76 7.51 1.94
CA ILE A 239 1.56 8.36 0.75
C ILE A 239 0.76 7.68 -0.36
N ARG A 240 0.49 6.36 -0.28
CA ARG A 240 -0.48 5.71 -1.18
C ARG A 240 -1.94 6.10 -0.89
N GLY A 241 -2.20 6.66 0.30
CA GLY A 241 -3.53 6.93 0.81
C GLY A 241 -4.00 5.84 1.77
N THR A 242 -4.50 6.28 2.93
CA THR A 242 -5.08 5.44 3.97
C THR A 242 -6.06 6.27 4.79
N TRP A 243 -6.92 5.60 5.56
CA TRP A 243 -7.70 6.22 6.62
C TRP A 243 -6.80 6.78 7.71
N PHE A 244 -7.32 7.76 8.46
CA PHE A 244 -6.57 8.40 9.54
C PHE A 244 -6.14 7.38 10.60
N ARG A 245 -4.85 7.41 10.97
CA ARG A 245 -4.26 6.59 12.03
C ARG A 245 -4.23 7.39 13.32
N SER A 246 -4.74 6.82 14.41
CA SER A 246 -4.66 7.48 15.71
C SER A 246 -3.26 7.34 16.32
N LEU A 247 -2.43 8.38 16.18
CA LEU A 247 -1.11 8.45 16.82
C LEU A 247 -1.20 8.27 18.34
N LYS A 248 -2.29 8.76 18.95
CA LYS A 248 -2.57 8.60 20.38
C LYS A 248 -2.77 7.15 20.80
N LYS A 249 -3.51 6.36 20.02
CA LYS A 249 -3.63 4.92 20.27
C LYS A 249 -2.27 4.24 20.09
N TRP A 250 -1.55 4.58 19.03
CA TRP A 250 -0.25 3.97 18.72
C TRP A 250 0.79 4.17 19.82
N TYR A 251 1.03 5.40 20.30
CA TYR A 251 2.02 5.59 21.37
C TYR A 251 1.59 4.92 22.69
N ARG A 252 0.29 4.74 22.94
CA ARG A 252 -0.21 3.99 24.10
C ARG A 252 0.00 2.48 23.95
N SER A 253 -0.10 1.95 22.73
CA SER A 253 0.29 0.56 22.45
C SER A 253 1.77 0.33 22.74
N LEU A 254 2.63 1.31 22.45
CA LEU A 254 4.05 1.24 22.84
C LEU A 254 4.26 1.33 24.36
N ASP A 255 3.38 2.00 25.11
CA ASP A 255 3.41 1.95 26.58
C ASP A 255 3.12 0.53 27.11
N ILE A 256 2.25 -0.25 26.44
CA ILE A 256 2.06 -1.69 26.74
C ILE A 256 3.36 -2.46 26.49
N ALA A 257 3.98 -2.28 25.33
CA ALA A 257 5.24 -2.96 25.00
C ALA A 257 6.35 -2.68 26.03
N ARG A 258 6.46 -1.42 26.48
CA ARG A 258 7.43 -1.00 27.52
C ARG A 258 7.11 -1.62 28.88
N ALA A 259 5.83 -1.72 29.25
CA ALA A 259 5.41 -2.31 30.52
C ALA A 259 5.71 -3.82 30.61
N LEU A 260 5.65 -4.54 29.48
CA LEU A 260 5.99 -5.96 29.41
C LEU A 260 7.49 -6.25 29.61
N ARG A 261 8.36 -5.24 29.43
CA ARG A 261 9.83 -5.33 29.59
C ARG A 261 10.44 -6.55 28.86
N PRO A 262 10.23 -6.68 27.53
CA PRO A 262 10.78 -7.78 26.76
C PRO A 262 12.31 -7.87 26.86
N GLU A 263 12.83 -9.10 26.86
CA GLU A 263 14.25 -9.39 26.60
C GLU A 263 14.52 -9.54 25.10
N TYR A 264 13.49 -9.93 24.34
CA TYR A 264 13.51 -10.06 22.89
C TYR A 264 12.33 -9.29 22.27
N LEU A 265 12.62 -8.42 21.31
CA LEU A 265 11.62 -7.68 20.55
C LEU A 265 11.66 -8.15 19.10
N VAL A 266 10.52 -8.63 18.58
CA VAL A 266 10.44 -9.25 17.26
C VAL A 266 9.45 -8.45 16.40
N PRO A 267 9.92 -7.53 15.55
CA PRO A 267 9.06 -6.81 14.63
C PRO A 267 8.62 -7.70 13.47
N SER A 268 7.52 -7.34 12.82
CA SER A 268 7.12 -7.94 11.54
C SER A 268 7.91 -7.38 10.36
N HIS A 269 8.85 -6.46 10.58
CA HIS A 269 9.76 -5.94 9.56
C HIS A 269 11.18 -5.78 10.09
N GLY A 270 12.17 -6.28 9.34
CA GLY A 270 13.59 -6.15 9.67
C GLY A 270 14.05 -7.07 10.81
N ARG A 271 15.19 -6.74 11.43
CA ARG A 271 15.84 -7.65 12.38
C ARG A 271 15.20 -7.63 13.79
N PRO A 272 15.13 -8.78 14.48
CA PRO A 272 14.78 -8.83 15.89
C PRO A 272 15.87 -8.20 16.78
N LEU A 273 15.46 -7.68 17.93
CA LEU A 273 16.35 -7.07 18.93
C LEU A 273 16.47 -7.96 20.18
N ASN A 274 17.62 -7.90 20.83
CA ASN A 274 17.91 -8.58 22.09
C ASN A 274 18.48 -7.60 23.14
N GLY A 275 18.27 -7.93 24.42
CA GLY A 275 18.81 -7.17 25.55
C GLY A 275 17.83 -6.12 26.09
N SER A 276 17.24 -6.40 27.26
CA SER A 276 16.12 -5.63 27.81
C SER A 276 16.39 -4.14 28.01
N SER A 277 17.60 -3.76 28.47
CA SER A 277 17.95 -2.34 28.70
C SER A 277 18.03 -1.55 27.40
N GLY A 278 18.62 -2.12 26.35
CA GLY A 278 18.66 -1.51 25.02
C GLY A 278 17.27 -1.37 24.41
N ILE A 279 16.45 -2.42 24.52
CA ILE A 279 15.07 -2.42 24.01
C ILE A 279 14.22 -1.36 24.72
N SER A 280 14.34 -1.21 26.04
CA SER A 280 13.58 -0.21 26.80
C SER A 280 13.89 1.22 26.33
N GLY A 281 15.17 1.55 26.09
CA GLY A 281 15.56 2.84 25.54
C GLY A 281 15.02 3.06 24.14
N ILE A 282 15.19 2.08 23.25
CA ILE A 282 14.71 2.14 21.85
C ILE A 282 13.18 2.33 21.79
N LEU A 283 12.41 1.55 22.55
CA LEU A 283 10.96 1.69 22.60
C LEU A 283 10.53 3.03 23.20
N THR A 284 11.29 3.57 24.16
CA THR A 284 11.02 4.89 24.73
C THR A 284 11.20 5.98 23.67
N ASP A 285 12.33 6.00 22.96
CA ASP A 285 12.58 6.95 21.87
C ASP A 285 11.51 6.84 20.78
N TYR A 286 11.17 5.61 20.38
CA TYR A 286 10.18 5.37 19.33
C TYR A 286 8.80 5.90 19.71
N ARG A 287 8.37 5.58 20.93
CA ARG A 287 7.11 6.03 21.52
C ARG A 287 7.05 7.55 21.67
N ASP A 288 8.13 8.16 22.13
CA ASP A 288 8.21 9.60 22.34
C ASP A 288 8.24 10.37 21.02
N ALA A 289 8.81 9.81 19.96
CA ALA A 289 8.74 10.41 18.62
C ALA A 289 7.31 10.49 18.08
N ILE A 290 6.50 9.44 18.26
CA ILE A 290 5.08 9.43 17.88
C ILE A 290 4.30 10.45 18.70
N GLN A 291 4.47 10.45 20.03
CA GLN A 291 3.79 11.43 20.88
C GLN A 291 4.24 12.85 20.55
N PHE A 292 5.52 13.09 20.28
CA PHE A 292 6.02 14.41 19.93
C PHE A 292 5.35 14.95 18.67
N VAL A 293 5.26 14.14 17.60
CA VAL A 293 4.54 14.54 16.38
C VAL A 293 3.08 14.83 16.68
N HIS A 294 2.41 13.96 17.43
CA HIS A 294 1.02 14.18 17.84
C HIS A 294 0.83 15.51 18.59
N ASP A 295 1.56 15.70 19.68
CA ASP A 295 1.36 16.83 20.60
C ASP A 295 1.78 18.16 19.96
N GLN A 296 2.92 18.19 19.23
CA GLN A 296 3.37 19.42 18.57
C GLN A 296 2.52 19.77 17.36
N SER A 297 1.99 18.79 16.62
CA SER A 297 0.98 19.08 15.59
C SER A 297 -0.25 19.72 16.20
N LEU A 298 -0.84 19.16 17.26
CA LEU A 298 -2.03 19.73 17.90
C LEU A 298 -1.76 21.11 18.50
N ARG A 299 -0.56 21.33 19.08
CA ARG A 299 -0.16 22.64 19.58
C ARG A 299 -0.07 23.68 18.46
N GLY A 300 0.50 23.31 17.31
CA GLY A 300 0.57 24.19 16.13
C GLY A 300 -0.81 24.46 15.53
N ILE A 301 -1.66 23.43 15.44
CA ILE A 301 -3.06 23.56 14.99
C ILE A 301 -3.81 24.56 15.88
N ASN A 302 -3.70 24.43 17.20
CA ASN A 302 -4.34 25.37 18.14
C ASN A 302 -3.77 26.80 18.04
N ARG A 303 -2.59 26.98 17.45
CA ARG A 303 -2.00 28.28 17.14
C ARG A 303 -2.48 28.85 15.79
N GLY A 304 -3.25 28.10 15.01
CA GLY A 304 -3.73 28.49 13.69
C GLY A 304 -2.74 28.19 12.56
N PHE A 305 -1.76 27.31 12.79
CA PHE A 305 -0.84 26.90 11.73
C PHE A 305 -1.53 25.99 10.71
N ASN A 306 -1.34 26.30 9.43
CA ASN A 306 -1.80 25.47 8.33
C ASN A 306 -0.88 24.22 8.19
N PRO A 307 -1.23 23.24 7.33
CA PRO A 307 -0.43 22.03 7.15
C PRO A 307 1.04 22.27 6.79
N ASP A 308 1.37 23.31 6.01
CA ASP A 308 2.73 23.64 5.59
C ASP A 308 3.53 24.32 6.70
N ASP A 309 2.90 25.22 7.46
CA ASP A 309 3.48 25.80 8.67
C ASP A 309 3.84 24.70 9.68
N LEU A 310 2.98 23.69 9.83
CA LEU A 310 3.24 22.54 10.71
C LEU A 310 4.47 21.73 10.29
N VAL A 311 4.73 21.60 9.00
CA VAL A 311 5.95 20.92 8.51
C VAL A 311 7.19 21.68 8.91
N GLU A 312 7.15 23.01 8.92
CA GLU A 312 8.27 23.82 9.38
C GLU A 312 8.38 23.90 10.90
N TYR A 313 7.25 23.90 11.60
CA TYR A 313 7.19 23.99 13.05
C TYR A 313 7.60 22.70 13.77
N VAL A 314 7.09 21.55 13.32
CA VAL A 314 7.29 20.27 14.01
C VAL A 314 8.57 19.60 13.53
N LYS A 315 9.65 19.77 14.29
CA LYS A 315 10.93 19.08 14.07
C LYS A 315 11.25 18.24 15.30
N LEU A 316 11.57 16.96 15.11
CA LEU A 316 11.96 16.07 16.21
C LEU A 316 13.16 16.68 16.97
N PRO A 317 13.21 16.55 18.31
CA PRO A 317 14.36 16.96 19.09
C PRO A 317 15.59 16.13 18.67
N LYS A 318 16.78 16.73 18.79
CA LYS A 318 18.03 16.18 18.23
C LYS A 318 18.27 14.71 18.57
N HIS A 319 18.03 14.30 19.82
CA HIS A 319 18.24 12.92 20.26
C HIS A 319 17.35 11.90 19.52
N LEU A 320 16.06 12.23 19.31
CA LEU A 320 15.13 11.41 18.53
C LEU A 320 15.48 11.44 17.04
N ALA A 321 15.76 12.62 16.48
CA ALA A 321 16.11 12.76 15.06
C ALA A 321 17.41 12.01 14.69
N SER A 322 18.35 11.90 15.62
CA SER A 322 19.61 11.15 15.42
C SER A 322 19.49 9.65 15.68
N SER A 323 18.35 9.18 16.22
CA SER A 323 18.19 7.76 16.57
C SER A 323 18.20 6.89 15.30
N PRO A 324 18.98 5.81 15.25
CA PRO A 324 19.02 4.91 14.09
C PRO A 324 17.68 4.20 13.84
N TYR A 325 16.77 4.17 14.83
CA TYR A 325 15.44 3.59 14.74
C TYR A 325 14.35 4.58 14.28
N LEU A 326 14.71 5.85 14.11
CA LEU A 326 13.79 6.93 13.73
C LEU A 326 14.23 7.65 12.44
N GLN A 327 15.09 7.01 11.65
CA GLN A 327 15.47 7.54 10.34
C GLN A 327 14.26 7.47 9.39
N GLU A 328 14.00 8.54 8.64
CA GLU A 328 12.83 8.69 7.76
C GLU A 328 12.97 7.91 6.43
N VAL A 329 13.40 6.64 6.49
CA VAL A 329 13.58 5.79 5.30
C VAL A 329 12.25 5.20 4.79
N TYR A 330 11.19 5.23 5.61
CA TYR A 330 9.86 4.76 5.27
C TYR A 330 8.77 5.79 5.60
N GLY A 331 8.49 6.01 6.89
CA GLY A 331 7.65 7.12 7.35
C GLY A 331 8.39 8.46 7.33
N LYS A 332 7.64 9.56 7.44
CA LYS A 332 8.20 10.91 7.48
C LYS A 332 7.37 11.84 8.37
N VAL A 333 8.03 12.64 9.20
CA VAL A 333 7.40 13.65 10.08
C VAL A 333 6.57 14.61 9.23
N SER A 334 7.12 15.11 8.12
CA SER A 334 6.42 16.08 7.28
C SER A 334 5.09 15.56 6.69
N TRP A 335 4.97 14.25 6.48
CA TRP A 335 3.71 13.65 6.02
C TRP A 335 2.75 13.39 7.18
N SER A 336 3.32 12.98 8.31
CA SER A 336 2.59 12.69 9.54
C SER A 336 1.85 13.92 10.06
N VAL A 337 2.50 15.09 10.06
CA VAL A 337 1.88 16.34 10.55
C VAL A 337 0.73 16.81 9.65
N ARG A 338 0.82 16.56 8.34
CA ARG A 338 -0.28 16.83 7.40
C ARG A 338 -1.48 15.93 7.66
N SER A 339 -1.22 14.66 7.94
CA SER A 339 -2.26 13.71 8.36
C SER A 339 -2.90 14.13 9.69
N MET A 340 -2.10 14.65 10.63
CA MET A 340 -2.63 15.19 11.89
C MET A 340 -3.55 16.39 11.68
N PHE A 341 -3.22 17.31 10.77
CA PHE A 341 -4.13 18.39 10.41
C PHE A 341 -5.41 17.82 9.78
N ASN A 342 -5.27 17.07 8.68
CA ASN A 342 -6.41 16.57 7.91
C ASN A 342 -7.34 15.66 8.72
N GLY A 343 -6.79 14.83 9.60
CA GLY A 343 -7.56 13.91 10.42
C GLY A 343 -8.32 14.57 11.57
N ASN A 344 -7.90 15.77 12.01
CA ASN A 344 -8.57 16.50 13.09
C ASN A 344 -9.49 17.62 12.59
N LEU A 345 -9.08 18.35 11.54
CA LEU A 345 -9.80 19.53 11.04
C LEU A 345 -10.34 19.38 9.62
N GLY A 346 -10.02 18.30 8.91
CA GLY A 346 -10.35 18.15 7.50
C GLY A 346 -9.45 19.00 6.60
N TRP A 347 -9.99 19.50 5.49
CA TRP A 347 -9.20 20.15 4.44
C TRP A 347 -9.03 21.67 4.63
N PHE A 348 -9.97 22.32 5.32
CA PHE A 348 -10.01 23.78 5.42
C PHE A 348 -9.00 24.28 6.43
N THR A 349 -8.08 25.15 5.97
CA THR A 349 -6.96 25.64 6.79
C THR A 349 -7.35 26.70 7.80
N GLY A 350 -8.49 27.36 7.60
CA GLY A 350 -8.88 28.58 8.30
C GLY A 350 -8.59 29.87 7.51
N ASP A 351 -7.79 29.80 6.43
CA ASP A 351 -7.57 30.94 5.53
C ASP A 351 -8.76 31.12 4.58
N SER A 352 -9.29 32.34 4.50
CA SER A 352 -10.38 32.68 3.58
C SER A 352 -10.09 32.37 2.10
N ALA A 353 -8.82 32.42 1.67
CA ALA A 353 -8.41 32.08 0.32
C ALA A 353 -8.65 30.60 -0.02
N ASP A 354 -8.68 29.74 0.99
CA ASP A 354 -8.90 28.30 0.82
C ASP A 354 -10.39 27.94 0.79
N LEU A 355 -11.33 28.83 1.15
CA LEU A 355 -12.77 28.52 1.09
C LEU A 355 -13.24 28.20 -0.32
N GLN A 356 -12.71 28.93 -1.31
CA GLN A 356 -13.04 28.81 -2.72
C GLN A 356 -11.76 29.06 -3.54
N PRO A 357 -10.80 28.12 -3.52
CA PRO A 357 -9.54 28.32 -4.20
C PRO A 357 -9.78 28.35 -5.71
N LEU A 358 -8.89 29.04 -6.44
CA LEU A 358 -8.86 28.98 -7.90
C LEU A 358 -8.81 27.52 -8.36
N SER A 359 -9.44 27.22 -9.49
CA SER A 359 -9.20 25.93 -10.12
C SER A 359 -7.71 25.78 -10.42
N ARG A 360 -7.20 24.54 -10.46
CA ARG A 360 -5.78 24.29 -10.76
C ARG A 360 -5.33 24.88 -12.11
N ASN A 361 -6.25 25.00 -13.08
CA ASN A 361 -5.97 25.61 -14.38
C ASN A 361 -5.85 27.14 -14.26
N GLU A 362 -6.75 27.79 -13.52
CA GLU A 362 -6.67 29.24 -13.26
C GLU A 362 -5.45 29.60 -12.42
N GLN A 363 -5.12 28.79 -11.41
CA GLN A 363 -3.91 28.99 -10.60
C GLN A 363 -2.65 28.88 -11.47
N ALA A 364 -2.57 27.88 -12.35
CA ALA A 364 -1.46 27.74 -13.28
C ALA A 364 -1.34 28.96 -14.20
N LYS A 365 -2.48 29.44 -14.74
CA LYS A 365 -2.54 30.63 -15.59
C LYS A 365 -2.09 31.89 -14.84
N LEU A 366 -2.53 32.09 -13.60
CA LEU A 366 -2.11 33.20 -12.75
C LEU A 366 -0.58 33.20 -12.54
N VAL A 367 0.01 32.06 -12.23
CA VAL A 367 1.47 31.93 -12.06
C VAL A 367 2.22 32.20 -13.36
N SER A 368 1.69 31.73 -14.49
CA SER A 368 2.25 32.00 -15.82
C SER A 368 2.19 33.49 -16.17
N ASP A 369 1.08 34.16 -15.90
CA ASP A 369 0.91 35.59 -16.17
C ASP A 369 1.83 36.43 -15.28
N LEU A 370 1.99 36.07 -14.01
CA LEU A 370 2.96 36.70 -13.10
C LEU A 370 4.41 36.57 -13.59
N ALA A 371 4.76 35.43 -14.21
CA ALA A 371 6.08 35.22 -14.81
C ALA A 371 6.28 35.99 -16.14
N GLY A 372 5.22 36.59 -16.69
CA GLY A 372 5.22 37.24 -17.99
C GLY A 372 5.02 36.30 -19.18
N GLY A 373 4.31 35.17 -18.96
CA GLY A 373 3.93 34.19 -19.97
C GLY A 373 4.53 32.79 -19.76
N GLU A 374 3.99 31.80 -20.47
CA GLU A 374 4.38 30.38 -20.37
C GLU A 374 5.87 30.19 -20.65
N GLU A 375 6.41 30.86 -21.68
CA GLU A 375 7.81 30.75 -22.07
C GLU A 375 8.77 31.23 -20.96
N LYS A 376 8.44 32.35 -20.30
CA LYS A 376 9.27 32.87 -19.19
C LYS A 376 9.15 31.99 -17.95
N LEU A 377 7.96 31.48 -17.65
CA LEU A 377 7.76 30.51 -16.57
C LEU A 377 8.60 29.24 -16.81
N LEU A 378 8.61 28.74 -18.05
CA LEU A 378 9.37 27.56 -18.45
C LEU A 378 10.88 27.81 -18.37
N ALA A 379 11.36 28.94 -18.88
CA ALA A 379 12.77 29.34 -18.75
C ALA A 379 13.19 29.45 -17.28
N PHE A 380 12.31 29.98 -16.43
CA PHE A 380 12.58 30.02 -15.00
C PHE A 380 12.61 28.63 -14.37
N ALA A 381 11.72 27.72 -14.78
CA ALA A 381 11.75 26.33 -14.34
C ALA A 381 13.05 25.61 -14.74
N GLU A 382 13.54 25.85 -15.97
CA GLU A 382 14.83 25.35 -16.44
C GLU A 382 15.99 25.86 -15.58
N SER A 383 16.01 27.16 -15.25
CA SER A 383 17.01 27.73 -14.35
C SER A 383 17.01 27.06 -12.96
N LYS A 384 15.85 26.62 -12.45
CA LYS A 384 15.76 25.89 -11.18
C LYS A 384 16.35 24.50 -11.28
N LEU A 385 16.14 23.80 -12.39
CA LEU A 385 16.77 22.52 -12.66
C LEU A 385 18.31 22.67 -12.71
N GLU A 386 18.82 23.67 -13.42
CA GLU A 386 20.27 23.96 -13.50
C GLU A 386 20.88 24.27 -12.13
N GLN A 387 20.15 25.02 -11.29
CA GLN A 387 20.50 25.29 -9.90
C GLN A 387 20.31 24.08 -8.96
N LYS A 388 19.89 22.91 -9.48
CA LYS A 388 19.58 21.69 -8.71
C LYS A 388 18.47 21.88 -7.68
N LYS A 389 17.59 22.87 -7.87
CA LYS A 389 16.38 23.13 -7.07
C LYS A 389 15.22 22.33 -7.64
N TYR A 390 15.33 21.00 -7.58
CA TYR A 390 14.44 20.08 -8.29
C TYR A 390 12.98 20.24 -7.90
N GLN A 391 12.66 20.37 -6.60
CA GLN A 391 11.27 20.55 -6.15
C GLN A 391 10.63 21.81 -6.76
N SER A 392 11.38 22.91 -6.85
CA SER A 392 10.90 24.14 -7.50
C SER A 392 10.68 23.93 -9.00
N ALA A 393 11.61 23.24 -9.69
CA ALA A 393 11.43 22.90 -11.09
C ALA A 393 10.19 22.01 -11.32
N LEU A 394 9.92 21.05 -10.42
CA LEU A 394 8.72 20.21 -10.47
C LEU A 394 7.42 21.01 -10.28
N GLN A 395 7.39 21.96 -9.35
CA GLN A 395 6.22 22.82 -9.15
C GLN A 395 5.95 23.70 -10.38
N LEU A 396 6.99 24.36 -10.90
CA LEU A 396 6.86 25.27 -12.04
C LEU A 396 6.50 24.55 -13.34
N THR A 397 7.15 23.42 -13.63
CA THR A 397 6.76 22.57 -14.79
C THR A 397 5.35 22.00 -14.66
N GLY A 398 4.88 21.76 -13.43
CA GLY A 398 3.50 21.38 -13.17
C GLY A 398 2.49 22.42 -13.66
N TYR A 399 2.75 23.71 -13.40
CA TYR A 399 1.90 24.80 -13.91
C TYR A 399 1.97 24.90 -15.44
N VAL A 400 3.16 24.79 -16.04
CA VAL A 400 3.31 24.80 -17.51
C VAL A 400 2.51 23.66 -18.16
N LEU A 401 2.66 22.43 -17.65
CA LEU A 401 1.97 21.25 -18.19
C LEU A 401 0.46 21.26 -17.94
N ARG A 402 -0.01 22.07 -16.99
CA ARG A 402 -1.45 22.28 -16.76
C ARG A 402 -2.08 23.16 -17.85
N ILE A 403 -1.34 24.19 -18.27
CA ILE A 403 -1.74 25.10 -19.35
C ILE A 403 -1.57 24.41 -20.71
N ASN A 404 -0.44 23.73 -20.89
CA ASN A 404 -0.03 23.10 -22.14
C ASN A 404 0.48 21.67 -21.90
N PRO A 405 -0.42 20.67 -21.81
CA PRO A 405 -0.07 19.26 -21.60
C PRO A 405 0.90 18.68 -22.64
N GLY A 406 0.94 19.27 -23.84
CA GLY A 406 1.80 18.86 -24.95
C GLY A 406 3.23 19.40 -24.89
N ASN A 407 3.55 20.30 -23.95
CA ASN A 407 4.86 20.96 -23.90
C ASN A 407 6.01 19.96 -23.61
N LYS A 408 6.75 19.59 -24.66
CA LYS A 408 7.84 18.60 -24.60
C LYS A 408 8.97 19.04 -23.67
N LYS A 409 9.39 20.30 -23.75
CA LYS A 409 10.48 20.84 -22.93
C LYS A 409 10.13 20.84 -21.45
N ALA A 410 8.89 21.15 -21.09
CA ALA A 410 8.41 21.05 -19.71
C ALA A 410 8.42 19.60 -19.20
N LYS A 411 8.01 18.63 -20.03
CA LYS A 411 8.12 17.19 -19.69
C LYS A 411 9.57 16.77 -19.47
N GLU A 412 10.49 17.19 -20.34
CA GLU A 412 11.93 16.89 -20.21
C GLU A 412 12.52 17.45 -18.90
N ILE A 413 12.22 18.71 -18.57
CA ILE A 413 12.67 19.34 -17.30
C ILE A 413 12.09 18.58 -16.11
N ARG A 414 10.80 18.20 -16.16
CA ARG A 414 10.14 17.43 -15.11
C ARG A 414 10.78 16.05 -14.93
N ILE A 415 10.96 15.28 -16.01
CA ILE A 415 11.60 13.96 -15.98
C ILE A 415 13.00 14.04 -15.36
N ARG A 416 13.84 14.99 -15.82
CA ARG A 416 15.19 15.18 -15.28
C ARG A 416 15.16 15.55 -13.80
N SER A 417 14.25 16.43 -13.40
CA SER A 417 14.08 16.82 -12.00
C SER A 417 13.65 15.65 -11.11
N LEU A 418 12.66 14.88 -11.55
CA LEU A 418 12.17 13.69 -10.84
C LEU A 418 13.29 12.65 -10.66
N ARG A 419 14.05 12.34 -11.72
CA ARG A 419 15.15 11.37 -11.66
C ARG A 419 16.27 11.84 -10.75
N GLU A 420 16.78 13.05 -10.93
CA GLU A 420 17.88 13.58 -10.10
C GLU A 420 17.48 13.75 -8.63
N PHE A 421 16.22 14.09 -8.36
CA PHE A 421 15.74 14.23 -7.00
C PHE A 421 15.49 12.87 -6.35
N GLY A 422 14.79 11.96 -7.04
CA GLY A 422 14.53 10.60 -6.57
C GLY A 422 15.81 9.82 -6.30
N LEU A 423 16.84 9.94 -7.15
CA LEU A 423 18.13 9.28 -6.94
C LEU A 423 18.84 9.72 -5.65
N LYS A 424 18.56 10.92 -5.13
CA LYS A 424 19.12 11.47 -3.88
C LYS A 424 18.21 11.30 -2.66
N GLU A 425 16.96 10.90 -2.87
CA GLU A 425 15.97 10.76 -1.81
C GLU A 425 16.24 9.49 -1.00
N ASN A 426 16.31 9.65 0.32
CA ASN A 426 16.62 8.58 1.28
C ASN A 426 15.37 7.85 1.76
N ASN A 427 14.20 8.46 1.60
CA ASN A 427 12.94 7.79 1.85
C ASN A 427 12.57 6.92 0.65
N ALA A 428 12.49 5.60 0.84
CA ALA A 428 12.23 4.63 -0.23
C ALA A 428 10.93 4.94 -0.98
N ASN A 429 9.86 5.25 -0.23
CA ASN A 429 8.54 5.54 -0.79
C ASN A 429 8.59 6.76 -1.72
N ALA A 430 9.21 7.84 -1.28
CA ALA A 430 9.35 9.07 -2.07
C ALA A 430 10.27 8.87 -3.28
N ARG A 431 11.40 8.19 -3.09
CA ARG A 431 12.32 7.81 -4.16
C ARG A 431 11.57 7.10 -5.29
N HIS A 432 10.88 6.01 -4.97
CA HIS A 432 10.18 5.20 -5.96
C HIS A 432 9.06 5.98 -6.65
N TYR A 433 8.38 6.85 -5.90
CA TYR A 433 7.35 7.71 -6.46
C TYR A 433 7.91 8.64 -7.55
N TYR A 434 9.01 9.33 -7.26
CA TYR A 434 9.65 10.22 -8.23
C TYR A 434 10.17 9.46 -9.46
N LEU A 435 10.84 8.32 -9.24
CA LEU A 435 11.41 7.52 -10.32
C LEU A 435 10.32 6.92 -11.21
N THR A 436 9.24 6.42 -10.62
CA THR A 436 8.12 5.84 -11.36
C THR A 436 7.37 6.90 -12.14
N GLU A 437 7.10 8.08 -11.54
CA GLU A 437 6.48 9.20 -12.26
C GLU A 437 7.35 9.64 -13.45
N ALA A 438 8.68 9.62 -13.32
CA ALA A 438 9.56 9.94 -14.44
C ALA A 438 9.38 8.95 -15.61
N SER A 439 9.26 7.65 -15.31
CA SER A 439 9.00 6.61 -16.32
C SER A 439 7.60 6.76 -16.93
N GLU A 440 6.57 7.06 -16.13
CA GLU A 440 5.20 7.31 -16.60
C GLU A 440 5.15 8.43 -17.65
N ILE A 441 5.85 9.55 -17.40
CA ILE A 441 5.89 10.69 -18.33
C ILE A 441 6.68 10.34 -19.59
N ARG A 442 7.81 9.65 -19.44
CA ARG A 442 8.70 9.27 -20.56
C ARG A 442 8.01 8.30 -21.51
N ASP A 443 7.36 7.27 -20.97
CA ASP A 443 6.85 6.13 -21.74
C ASP A 443 5.35 6.21 -22.03
N GLY A 444 4.64 7.18 -21.44
CA GLY A 444 3.23 7.43 -21.73
C GLY A 444 2.29 6.40 -21.12
N PHE A 445 2.43 6.11 -19.83
CA PHE A 445 1.53 5.22 -19.10
C PHE A 445 1.16 5.77 -17.72
N VAL A 446 0.15 5.15 -17.10
CA VAL A 446 -0.17 5.37 -15.68
C VAL A 446 0.02 4.06 -14.94
N ALA A 447 0.80 4.08 -13.86
CA ALA A 447 1.06 2.93 -13.01
C ALA A 447 -0.25 2.41 -12.39
N LYS A 448 -0.45 1.09 -12.44
CA LYS A 448 -1.63 0.41 -11.91
C LYS A 448 -1.24 -0.78 -11.06
N PHE A 449 -2.12 -1.17 -10.16
CA PHE A 449 -1.98 -2.44 -9.44
C PHE A 449 -2.32 -3.59 -10.39
N GLN A 450 -1.46 -4.61 -10.43
CA GLN A 450 -1.54 -5.68 -11.44
C GLN A 450 -2.08 -7.01 -10.92
N VAL A 451 -2.25 -7.17 -9.60
CA VAL A 451 -2.71 -8.42 -9.00
C VAL A 451 -4.23 -8.54 -9.13
N LYS A 452 -4.70 -9.70 -9.58
CA LYS A 452 -6.13 -10.05 -9.58
C LYS A 452 -6.43 -11.03 -8.44
N PRO A 453 -7.55 -10.87 -7.72
CA PRO A 453 -7.95 -11.83 -6.70
C PRO A 453 -8.30 -13.17 -7.36
N ASN A 454 -7.99 -14.27 -6.66
CA ASN A 454 -8.42 -15.59 -7.08
C ASN A 454 -9.92 -15.81 -6.76
N PRO A 455 -10.60 -16.80 -7.39
CA PRO A 455 -12.02 -17.03 -7.16
C PRO A 455 -12.41 -17.34 -5.69
N PRO A 456 -11.68 -18.17 -4.93
CA PRO A 456 -11.93 -18.37 -3.49
C PRO A 456 -11.87 -17.10 -2.64
N LEU A 457 -10.87 -16.26 -2.83
CA LEU A 457 -10.74 -14.96 -2.16
C LEU A 457 -11.93 -14.07 -2.50
N LEU A 458 -12.28 -14.00 -3.79
CA LEU A 458 -13.38 -13.18 -4.28
C LEU A 458 -14.74 -13.59 -3.68
N ARG A 459 -14.95 -14.90 -3.48
CA ARG A 459 -16.18 -15.43 -2.88
C ARG A 459 -16.45 -14.85 -1.50
N ARG A 460 -15.40 -14.60 -0.71
CA ARG A 460 -15.49 -14.16 0.69
C ARG A 460 -15.78 -12.68 0.86
N TYR A 461 -15.54 -11.86 -0.16
CA TYR A 461 -15.96 -10.46 -0.10
C TYR A 461 -17.49 -10.36 -0.18
N PRO A 462 -18.13 -9.58 0.70
CA PRO A 462 -19.59 -9.40 0.68
C PRO A 462 -20.04 -8.77 -0.64
N LEU A 463 -21.26 -9.10 -1.09
CA LEU A 463 -21.83 -8.53 -2.30
C LEU A 463 -21.99 -7.01 -2.21
N SER A 464 -22.28 -6.47 -1.01
CA SER A 464 -22.44 -5.03 -0.78
C SER A 464 -21.27 -4.21 -1.32
N ILE A 465 -20.03 -4.64 -1.12
CA ILE A 465 -18.84 -3.95 -1.64
C ILE A 465 -18.89 -3.79 -3.16
N PHE A 466 -19.36 -4.80 -3.89
CA PHE A 466 -19.46 -4.73 -5.36
C PHE A 466 -20.58 -3.81 -5.83
N PHE A 467 -21.66 -3.74 -5.05
CA PHE A 467 -22.75 -2.81 -5.29
C PHE A 467 -22.32 -1.37 -5.01
N ASP A 468 -21.65 -1.11 -3.89
CA ASP A 468 -21.09 0.20 -3.54
C ASP A 468 -20.07 0.67 -4.60
N ASN A 469 -19.18 -0.24 -5.04
CA ASN A 469 -18.27 0.01 -6.16
C ASN A 469 -19.01 0.24 -7.48
N LEU A 470 -20.18 -0.34 -7.69
CA LEU A 470 -20.95 -0.06 -8.90
C LEU A 470 -21.52 1.36 -8.83
N ALA A 471 -22.06 1.80 -7.69
CA ALA A 471 -22.63 3.15 -7.53
C ALA A 471 -21.63 4.26 -7.85
N ILE A 472 -20.38 4.17 -7.39
CA ILE A 472 -19.35 5.20 -7.67
C ILE A 472 -18.95 5.27 -9.16
N ASN A 473 -19.20 4.19 -9.90
CA ASN A 473 -18.86 4.11 -11.32
C ASN A 473 -20.03 4.55 -12.20
N LEU A 474 -21.14 5.03 -11.64
CA LEU A 474 -22.25 5.56 -12.43
C LEU A 474 -21.81 6.80 -13.21
N ASP A 475 -22.07 6.82 -14.51
CA ASP A 475 -21.96 8.03 -15.32
C ASP A 475 -23.22 8.89 -15.10
N PRO A 476 -23.10 10.05 -14.42
CA PRO A 476 -24.25 10.86 -14.09
C PRO A 476 -24.85 11.57 -15.31
N VAL A 477 -24.07 11.77 -16.39
CA VAL A 477 -24.52 12.42 -17.63
C VAL A 477 -25.32 11.43 -18.46
N ALA A 478 -24.78 10.23 -18.67
CA ALA A 478 -25.47 9.17 -19.41
C ALA A 478 -26.79 8.75 -18.74
N SER A 479 -26.82 8.76 -17.39
CA SER A 479 -27.98 8.36 -16.60
C SER A 479 -28.89 9.51 -16.14
N ALA A 480 -28.66 10.75 -16.59
CA ALA A 480 -29.36 11.95 -16.13
C ALA A 480 -30.88 11.93 -16.34
N LYS A 481 -31.37 11.19 -17.35
CA LYS A 481 -32.79 11.11 -17.71
C LYS A 481 -33.44 9.77 -17.34
N ILE A 482 -32.69 8.87 -16.70
CA ILE A 482 -33.18 7.56 -16.33
C ILE A 482 -33.97 7.68 -15.03
N ASP A 483 -35.10 6.98 -14.95
CA ASP A 483 -35.82 6.64 -13.73
C ASP A 483 -36.28 5.19 -13.84
N GLY A 484 -35.60 4.28 -13.15
CA GLY A 484 -35.89 2.85 -13.24
C GLY A 484 -35.19 2.02 -12.17
N LYS A 485 -35.81 0.90 -11.83
CA LYS A 485 -35.36 -0.03 -10.79
C LYS A 485 -34.94 -1.35 -11.40
N VAL A 486 -33.73 -1.80 -11.05
CA VAL A 486 -33.21 -3.12 -11.42
C VAL A 486 -32.98 -3.91 -10.15
N SER A 487 -33.73 -5.00 -10.00
CA SER A 487 -33.65 -5.92 -8.87
C SER A 487 -32.81 -7.15 -9.23
N PHE A 488 -32.00 -7.59 -8.28
CA PHE A 488 -31.06 -8.69 -8.36
C PHE A 488 -31.41 -9.70 -7.27
N LYS A 489 -31.56 -10.98 -7.64
CA LYS A 489 -31.71 -12.09 -6.69
C LYS A 489 -30.59 -13.10 -6.89
N PHE A 490 -29.72 -13.24 -5.89
CA PHE A 490 -28.59 -14.14 -5.94
C PHE A 490 -29.02 -15.54 -5.49
N LYS A 491 -29.02 -16.51 -6.41
CA LYS A 491 -29.55 -17.86 -6.18
C LYS A 491 -28.73 -18.68 -5.18
N ASP A 492 -27.42 -18.44 -5.17
CA ASP A 492 -26.44 -19.16 -4.36
C ASP A 492 -26.35 -18.64 -2.92
N THR A 493 -26.54 -17.33 -2.70
CA THR A 493 -26.48 -16.73 -1.36
C THR A 493 -27.86 -16.39 -0.79
N GLY A 494 -28.90 -16.30 -1.63
CA GLY A 494 -30.23 -15.84 -1.27
C GLY A 494 -30.33 -14.31 -1.10
N GLU A 495 -29.22 -13.58 -1.22
CA GLU A 495 -29.20 -12.13 -1.06
C GLU A 495 -29.97 -11.43 -2.19
N GLU A 496 -30.57 -10.29 -1.85
CA GLU A 496 -31.40 -9.50 -2.75
C GLU A 496 -30.92 -8.05 -2.74
N PHE A 497 -30.87 -7.43 -3.92
CA PHE A 497 -30.50 -6.03 -4.07
C PHE A 497 -31.40 -5.35 -5.11
N THR A 498 -31.65 -4.06 -4.95
CA THR A 498 -32.22 -3.21 -6.00
C THR A 498 -31.33 -2.00 -6.18
N ILE A 499 -31.04 -1.68 -7.44
CA ILE A 499 -30.49 -0.39 -7.83
C ILE A 499 -31.61 0.43 -8.46
N HIS A 500 -31.95 1.55 -7.85
CA HIS A 500 -32.82 2.58 -8.44
C HIS A 500 -31.92 3.63 -9.10
N LEU A 501 -31.85 3.58 -10.44
CA LEU A 501 -31.24 4.64 -11.22
C LEU A 501 -32.24 5.77 -11.39
N ARG A 502 -31.94 6.94 -10.84
CA ARG A 502 -32.77 8.13 -10.96
C ARG A 502 -31.93 9.39 -11.08
N LYS A 503 -32.05 10.09 -12.22
CA LYS A 503 -31.45 11.42 -12.43
C LYS A 503 -29.96 11.49 -12.08
N GLY A 504 -29.16 10.55 -12.58
CA GLY A 504 -27.73 10.52 -12.28
C GLY A 504 -27.34 9.91 -10.94
N ILE A 505 -28.27 9.27 -10.22
CA ILE A 505 -28.03 8.63 -8.91
C ILE A 505 -28.33 7.13 -8.99
N ALA A 506 -27.45 6.31 -8.42
CA ALA A 506 -27.68 4.88 -8.18
C ALA A 506 -27.95 4.65 -6.69
N GLU A 507 -29.23 4.54 -6.33
CA GLU A 507 -29.63 4.20 -4.96
C GLU A 507 -29.70 2.69 -4.79
N ILE A 508 -28.94 2.16 -3.84
CA ILE A 508 -28.81 0.72 -3.60
C ILE A 508 -29.58 0.36 -2.34
N THR A 509 -30.45 -0.65 -2.45
CA THR A 509 -31.20 -1.19 -1.30
C THR A 509 -31.05 -2.71 -1.25
N PRO A 510 -30.78 -3.32 -0.07
CA PRO A 510 -30.56 -4.76 0.07
C PRO A 510 -31.90 -5.53 0.15
N LYS A 511 -32.77 -5.32 -0.85
CA LYS A 511 -34.06 -6.00 -1.01
C LYS A 511 -34.55 -5.87 -2.45
N LEU A 512 -35.51 -6.69 -2.85
CA LEU A 512 -36.24 -6.49 -4.11
C LEU A 512 -37.21 -5.30 -4.01
N ALA A 513 -37.25 -4.46 -5.03
CA ALA A 513 -38.34 -3.51 -5.21
C ALA A 513 -39.68 -4.22 -5.45
N SER A 514 -40.78 -3.57 -5.04
CA SER A 514 -42.15 -4.05 -5.27
C SER A 514 -42.53 -4.09 -6.75
N ASP A 515 -42.02 -3.14 -7.54
CA ASP A 515 -42.23 -3.08 -8.99
C ASP A 515 -40.92 -2.69 -9.70
N PRO A 516 -40.01 -3.66 -9.92
CA PRO A 516 -38.79 -3.38 -10.65
C PRO A 516 -39.05 -3.33 -12.16
N ASN A 517 -38.30 -2.53 -12.90
CA ASN A 517 -38.31 -2.57 -14.37
C ASN A 517 -37.65 -3.86 -14.88
N ILE A 518 -36.57 -4.28 -14.22
CA ILE A 518 -35.85 -5.52 -14.53
C ILE A 518 -35.68 -6.33 -13.26
N LEU A 519 -35.94 -7.63 -13.31
CA LEU A 519 -35.67 -8.57 -12.23
C LEU A 519 -34.78 -9.70 -12.75
N VAL A 520 -33.54 -9.74 -12.29
CA VAL A 520 -32.53 -10.70 -12.72
C VAL A 520 -32.14 -11.66 -11.60
N TYR A 521 -32.08 -12.94 -11.93
CA TYR A 521 -31.63 -14.03 -11.07
C TYR A 521 -30.26 -14.50 -11.56
N LEU A 522 -29.28 -14.54 -10.67
CA LEU A 522 -27.87 -14.78 -10.99
C LEU A 522 -27.13 -15.44 -9.81
N ASN A 523 -25.88 -15.84 -10.01
CA ASN A 523 -25.02 -16.32 -8.92
C ASN A 523 -24.02 -15.23 -8.52
N SER A 524 -23.72 -15.14 -7.23
CA SER A 524 -22.85 -14.12 -6.64
C SER A 524 -21.44 -14.19 -7.22
N GLN A 525 -20.91 -15.39 -7.40
CA GLN A 525 -19.57 -15.60 -7.94
C GLN A 525 -19.45 -15.12 -9.40
N ASP A 526 -20.42 -15.48 -10.23
CA ASP A 526 -20.43 -15.12 -11.65
C ASP A 526 -20.50 -13.60 -11.82
N TRP A 527 -21.32 -12.94 -10.98
CA TRP A 527 -21.42 -11.48 -10.91
C TRP A 527 -20.09 -10.82 -10.54
N LYS A 528 -19.47 -11.24 -9.43
CA LYS A 528 -18.19 -10.67 -8.97
C LYS A 528 -17.07 -10.86 -9.99
N GLU A 529 -16.95 -12.06 -10.57
CA GLU A 529 -15.93 -12.36 -11.58
C GLU A 529 -16.15 -11.60 -12.90
N MET A 530 -17.41 -11.33 -13.26
CA MET A 530 -17.73 -10.49 -14.42
C MET A 530 -17.30 -9.05 -14.21
N LEU A 531 -17.63 -8.44 -13.06
CA LEU A 531 -17.28 -7.05 -12.75
C LEU A 531 -15.76 -6.83 -12.77
N LEU A 532 -14.98 -7.81 -12.29
CA LEU A 532 -13.52 -7.77 -12.30
C LEU A 532 -12.88 -8.22 -13.62
N ARG A 533 -13.68 -8.52 -14.65
CA ARG A 533 -13.22 -9.03 -15.95
C ARG A 533 -12.33 -10.27 -15.82
N ILE A 534 -12.62 -11.13 -14.85
CA ILE A 534 -12.06 -12.48 -14.72
C ILE A 534 -12.83 -13.42 -15.66
N ARG A 535 -14.15 -13.23 -15.77
CA ARG A 535 -14.99 -13.86 -16.80
C ARG A 535 -15.41 -12.88 -17.88
N ASN A 536 -15.73 -13.41 -19.06
CA ASN A 536 -16.23 -12.62 -20.19
C ASN A 536 -17.65 -12.10 -19.89
N PRO A 537 -17.87 -10.77 -19.85
CA PRO A 537 -19.18 -10.24 -19.49
C PRO A 537 -20.32 -10.65 -20.42
N VAL A 538 -20.08 -10.73 -21.72
CA VAL A 538 -21.14 -11.09 -22.70
C VAL A 538 -21.65 -12.50 -22.46
N LEU A 539 -20.74 -13.45 -22.21
CA LEU A 539 -21.11 -14.84 -21.92
C LEU A 539 -21.79 -14.96 -20.55
N THR A 540 -21.28 -14.25 -19.55
CA THR A 540 -21.85 -14.28 -18.20
C THR A 540 -23.28 -13.74 -18.16
N LEU A 541 -23.54 -12.59 -18.80
CA LEU A 541 -24.89 -11.99 -18.82
C LEU A 541 -25.93 -12.91 -19.49
N ARG A 542 -25.56 -13.61 -20.56
CA ARG A 542 -26.45 -14.58 -21.22
C ARG A 542 -26.87 -15.75 -20.32
N GLY A 543 -26.05 -16.07 -19.32
CA GLY A 543 -26.33 -17.13 -18.34
C GLY A 543 -27.27 -16.69 -17.22
N PHE A 544 -27.61 -15.40 -17.12
CA PHE A 544 -28.53 -14.90 -16.12
C PHE A 544 -29.99 -15.12 -16.53
N GLU A 545 -30.86 -15.24 -15.54
CA GLU A 545 -32.29 -15.47 -15.74
C GLU A 545 -33.08 -14.18 -15.50
N TYR A 546 -33.79 -13.71 -16.52
CA TYR A 546 -34.54 -12.46 -16.47
C TYR A 546 -36.03 -12.76 -16.24
N LYS A 547 -36.51 -12.58 -15.00
CA LYS A 547 -37.92 -12.78 -14.65
C LYS A 547 -38.81 -11.60 -15.08
N LYS A 548 -38.21 -10.41 -15.20
CA LYS A 548 -38.83 -9.21 -15.78
C LYS A 548 -37.75 -8.43 -16.53
N GLY A 549 -38.11 -7.83 -17.66
CA GLY A 549 -37.17 -7.25 -18.61
C GLY A 549 -36.39 -8.31 -19.40
N ASN A 550 -35.31 -7.91 -20.07
CA ASN A 550 -34.47 -8.82 -20.86
C ASN A 550 -32.96 -8.48 -20.80
N LEU A 551 -32.15 -9.37 -21.37
CA LEU A 551 -30.68 -9.23 -21.45
C LEU A 551 -30.24 -7.88 -22.03
N LEU A 552 -30.88 -7.40 -23.10
CA LEU A 552 -30.47 -6.15 -23.76
C LEU A 552 -30.75 -4.94 -22.87
N GLU A 553 -31.91 -4.91 -22.21
CA GLU A 553 -32.26 -3.87 -21.25
C GLU A 553 -31.31 -3.87 -20.05
N PHE A 554 -30.96 -5.05 -19.54
CA PHE A 554 -30.02 -5.17 -18.43
C PHE A 554 -28.59 -4.78 -18.82
N ALA A 555 -28.14 -5.15 -20.02
CA ALA A 555 -26.86 -4.71 -20.56
C ALA A 555 -26.81 -3.18 -20.76
N LYS A 556 -27.91 -2.57 -21.24
CA LYS A 556 -28.04 -1.10 -21.32
C LYS A 556 -28.00 -0.45 -19.94
N PHE A 557 -28.65 -1.06 -18.94
CA PHE A 557 -28.55 -0.63 -17.55
C PHE A 557 -27.09 -0.64 -17.07
N LEU A 558 -26.39 -1.76 -17.26
CA LEU A 558 -24.97 -1.86 -16.88
C LEU A 558 -24.07 -0.90 -17.63
N GLY A 559 -24.42 -0.55 -18.87
CA GLY A 559 -23.72 0.44 -19.69
C GLY A 559 -23.73 1.86 -19.11
N ASN A 560 -24.55 2.15 -18.10
CA ASN A 560 -24.50 3.42 -17.37
C ASN A 560 -23.37 3.47 -16.34
N PHE A 561 -22.69 2.35 -16.07
CA PHE A 561 -21.58 2.29 -15.13
C PHE A 561 -20.27 2.21 -15.90
N SER A 562 -19.50 3.29 -15.87
CA SER A 562 -18.25 3.47 -16.59
C SER A 562 -17.13 3.85 -15.60
N PRO A 563 -16.30 2.88 -15.16
CA PRO A 563 -15.19 3.18 -14.27
C PRO A 563 -14.20 4.17 -14.88
N MET A 564 -13.82 5.17 -14.11
CA MET A 564 -12.78 6.12 -14.51
C MET A 564 -11.40 5.55 -14.24
N GLU A 565 -10.48 5.77 -15.17
CA GLU A 565 -9.09 5.36 -15.04
C GLU A 565 -8.27 6.45 -14.34
N PRO A 566 -7.33 6.08 -13.44
CA PRO A 566 -6.43 7.05 -12.85
C PRO A 566 -5.62 7.81 -13.91
N VAL A 567 -5.46 9.13 -13.71
CA VAL A 567 -4.64 10.01 -14.55
C VAL A 567 -3.36 10.43 -13.84
N LEU A 568 -2.40 11.00 -14.57
CA LEU A 568 -1.19 11.55 -13.96
C LEU A 568 -1.55 12.78 -13.10
N PRO A 569 -1.06 12.88 -11.84
CA PRO A 569 -1.51 13.92 -10.90
C PRO A 569 -1.29 15.37 -11.36
N TYR A 570 -0.32 15.61 -12.24
CA TYR A 570 -0.01 16.95 -12.74
C TYR A 570 -0.91 17.39 -13.92
N LEU A 571 -1.56 16.47 -14.66
CA LEU A 571 -2.36 16.77 -15.85
C LEU A 571 -3.84 17.09 -15.55
N GLY A 572 -4.49 16.35 -14.64
CA GLY A 572 -5.95 16.47 -14.45
C GLY A 572 -6.71 15.79 -15.60
N ASP A 573 -7.94 16.26 -15.90
CA ASP A 573 -8.77 15.75 -17.01
C ASP A 573 -8.36 16.29 -18.40
N ASN A 574 -7.22 17.00 -18.48
CA ASN A 574 -6.70 17.61 -19.71
C ASN A 574 -5.83 16.67 -20.54
#